data_AF-A0A497GWC2-F1
#
_entry.id   AF-A0A497GWC2-F1
#
_cell.length_a   1.000
_cell.length_b   1.000
_cell.length_c   1.000
_cell.angle_alpha   90.00
_cell.angle_beta   90.00
_cell.angle_gamma   90.00
#
_symmetry.space_group_name_H-M   'P 1'
#
loop_
_entity.id
_entity.type
_entity.pdbx_description
1 polymer ?
#
loop_
_entity_poly.entity_id
_entity_poly.type
_entity_poly.pdbx_seq_one_letter_code
_entity_poly.pdbx_strand_id
1 'polypeptide(L)'
;MEVIKPSRDFSRIDELAERVFLEAVRSIGGLRKLTEYRNLTWLPSLAEAALVVVMREEAGKSAREIARELGITEMTVRNILEAKPERLIKALAGEVEKADTHKAGALAKMAYERVKQGKELPPTPPIERMGPEWPIRIAMELRGVDFPVEASYIIERLGDPEIMGKRLSQLLEGVGEVRSPSELVKIISERLGH
;
A
#
# COMPACT_ATOMS: atom_id res chain seq x y z
N MET A 1 27.71 -11.81 28.59
CA MET A 1 26.93 -11.32 27.46
C MET A 1 26.54 -9.89 27.81
N GLU A 2 27.22 -8.88 27.28
CA GLU A 2 26.80 -7.50 27.46
C GLU A 2 25.50 -7.30 26.67
N VAL A 3 24.41 -7.08 27.39
CA VAL A 3 23.14 -6.69 26.80
C VAL A 3 23.30 -5.24 26.37
N ILE A 4 23.60 -5.02 25.09
CA ILE A 4 23.56 -3.69 24.48
C ILE A 4 22.10 -3.23 24.58
N LYS A 5 21.82 -2.33 25.52
CA LYS A 5 20.50 -1.68 25.58
C LYS A 5 20.36 -0.84 24.30
N PRO A 6 19.31 -1.02 23.48
CA PRO A 6 19.10 -0.16 22.33
C PRO A 6 19.05 1.30 22.80
N SER A 7 19.75 2.19 22.10
CA SER A 7 19.72 3.61 22.45
C SER A 7 18.29 4.15 22.27
N ARG A 8 17.91 5.19 23.03
CA ARG A 8 16.55 5.79 23.01
C ARG A 8 16.06 6.19 21.61
N ASP A 9 16.96 6.47 20.67
CA ASP A 9 16.61 6.79 19.29
C ASP A 9 16.14 5.57 18.49
N PHE A 10 16.72 4.38 18.73
CA PHE A 10 16.26 3.14 18.09
C PHE A 10 14.83 2.80 18.50
N SER A 11 14.50 2.92 19.79
CA SER A 11 13.12 2.65 20.24
C SER A 11 12.10 3.57 19.58
N ARG A 12 12.45 4.84 19.35
CA ARG A 12 11.52 5.79 18.71
C ARG A 12 11.34 5.53 17.21
N ILE A 13 12.42 5.16 16.52
CA ILE A 13 12.37 4.78 15.10
C ILE A 13 11.54 3.51 14.92
N ASP A 14 11.77 2.50 15.74
CA ASP A 14 11.04 1.23 15.68
C ASP A 14 9.56 1.42 16.01
N GLU A 15 9.23 2.20 17.06
CA GLU A 15 7.85 2.53 17.42
C GLU A 15 7.12 3.26 16.28
N LEU A 16 7.77 4.23 15.63
CA LEU A 16 7.15 4.93 14.50
C LEU A 16 7.02 4.00 13.29
N ALA A 17 8.03 3.19 12.98
CA ALA A 17 7.97 2.22 11.89
C ALA A 17 6.85 1.18 12.11
N GLU A 18 6.62 0.73 13.34
CA GLU A 18 5.51 -0.15 13.68
C GLU A 18 4.15 0.53 13.42
N ARG A 19 4.00 1.81 13.82
CA ARG A 19 2.78 2.58 13.51
C ARG A 19 2.56 2.71 12.01
N VAL A 20 3.61 2.99 11.24
CA VAL A 20 3.55 3.06 9.77
C VAL A 20 3.14 1.73 9.17
N PHE A 21 3.73 0.62 9.64
CA PHE A 21 3.36 -0.73 9.21
C PHE A 21 1.90 -1.05 9.49
N LEU A 22 1.42 -0.77 10.71
CA LEU A 22 0.02 -1.02 11.09
C LEU A 22 -0.95 -0.14 10.32
N GLU A 23 -0.60 1.13 10.06
CA GLU A 23 -1.41 2.03 9.24
C GLU A 23 -1.50 1.53 7.79
N ALA A 24 -0.38 1.08 7.22
CA ALA A 24 -0.35 0.44 5.91
C ALA A 24 -1.27 -0.79 5.87
N VAL A 25 -1.23 -1.66 6.89
CA VAL A 25 -2.11 -2.82 7.02
C VAL A 25 -3.59 -2.42 7.13
N ARG A 26 -3.92 -1.38 7.91
CA ARG A 26 -5.30 -0.88 8.01
C ARG A 26 -5.82 -0.38 6.68
N SER A 27 -4.99 0.34 5.92
CA SER A 27 -5.36 0.93 4.64
C SER A 27 -5.80 -0.11 3.59
N ILE A 28 -5.26 -1.33 3.67
CA ILE A 28 -5.63 -2.46 2.79
C ILE A 28 -6.74 -3.37 3.38
N GLY A 29 -7.45 -2.92 4.41
CA GLY A 29 -8.57 -3.65 5.03
C GLY A 29 -8.28 -4.30 6.39
N GLY A 30 -7.09 -4.07 6.95
CA GLY A 30 -6.73 -4.48 8.32
C GLY A 30 -6.45 -5.98 8.48
N LEU A 31 -6.27 -6.39 9.75
CA LEU A 31 -5.83 -7.75 10.11
C LEU A 31 -6.77 -8.86 9.64
N ARG A 32 -8.10 -8.63 9.65
CA ARG A 32 -9.06 -9.64 9.16
C ARG A 32 -8.84 -9.90 7.67
N LYS A 33 -8.73 -8.84 6.87
CA LYS A 33 -8.45 -8.96 5.44
C LYS A 33 -7.10 -9.60 5.16
N LEU A 34 -6.10 -9.34 6.01
CA LEU A 34 -4.80 -10.00 5.90
C LEU A 34 -4.90 -11.54 5.91
N THR A 35 -5.82 -12.11 6.69
CA THR A 35 -5.99 -13.58 6.78
C THR A 35 -6.51 -14.21 5.49
N GLU A 36 -7.10 -13.41 4.59
CA GLU A 36 -7.62 -13.87 3.31
C GLU A 36 -6.50 -14.03 2.26
N TYR A 37 -5.34 -13.40 2.47
CA TYR A 37 -4.20 -13.53 1.57
C TYR A 37 -3.46 -14.86 1.82
N ARG A 38 -3.54 -15.76 0.84
CA ARG A 38 -2.94 -17.11 0.91
C ARG A 38 -1.41 -17.12 1.04
N ASN A 39 -0.73 -16.06 0.56
CA ASN A 39 0.73 -15.89 0.64
C ASN A 39 1.08 -14.48 1.12
N LEU A 40 1.64 -14.38 2.32
CA LEU A 40 2.02 -13.12 2.99
C LEU A 40 3.50 -12.74 2.76
N THR A 41 4.09 -13.18 1.66
CA THR A 41 5.51 -12.92 1.31
C THR A 41 5.85 -11.45 1.19
N TRP A 42 4.84 -10.59 1.03
CA TRP A 42 4.96 -9.14 0.96
C TRP A 42 4.98 -8.45 2.35
N LEU A 43 4.56 -9.12 3.44
CA LEU A 43 4.57 -8.53 4.78
C LEU A 43 5.99 -8.19 5.28
N PRO A 44 6.99 -9.07 5.14
CA PRO A 44 8.38 -8.71 5.45
C PRO A 44 8.87 -7.49 4.67
N SER A 45 8.56 -7.43 3.36
CA SER A 45 8.92 -6.27 2.53
C SER A 45 8.21 -4.98 2.96
N LEU A 46 6.97 -5.06 3.47
CA LEU A 46 6.29 -3.89 4.04
C LEU A 46 6.96 -3.43 5.35
N ALA A 47 7.36 -4.35 6.21
CA ALA A 47 8.09 -4.02 7.43
C ALA A 47 9.44 -3.36 7.13
N GLU A 48 10.20 -3.92 6.18
CA GLU A 48 11.43 -3.32 5.66
C GLU A 48 11.17 -1.91 5.11
N ALA A 49 10.11 -1.74 4.31
CA ALA A 49 9.78 -0.45 3.74
C ALA A 49 9.40 0.60 4.80
N ALA A 50 8.66 0.21 5.84
CA ALA A 50 8.32 1.10 6.94
C ALA A 50 9.58 1.59 7.69
N LEU A 51 10.51 0.67 8.00
CA LEU A 51 11.80 1.02 8.60
C LEU A 51 12.62 1.95 7.70
N VAL A 52 12.76 1.61 6.42
CA VAL A 52 13.50 2.41 5.44
C VAL A 52 12.95 3.84 5.35
N VAL A 53 11.63 3.99 5.26
CA VAL A 53 10.98 5.31 5.18
C VAL A 53 11.22 6.10 6.46
N VAL A 54 10.99 5.51 7.64
CA VAL A 54 11.16 6.21 8.92
C VAL A 54 12.63 6.58 9.18
N MET A 55 13.57 5.67 8.92
CA MET A 55 15.01 5.94 9.06
C MET A 55 15.48 7.07 8.14
N ARG A 56 14.89 7.16 6.93
CA ARG A 56 15.19 8.22 5.99
C ARG A 56 14.65 9.57 6.48
N GLU A 57 13.38 9.62 6.86
CA GLU A 57 12.67 10.87 7.13
C GLU A 57 12.93 11.42 8.55
N GLU A 58 13.04 10.57 9.57
CA GLU A 58 13.23 11.02 10.96
C GLU A 58 14.70 11.12 11.37
N ALA A 59 15.56 10.26 10.82
CA ALA A 59 16.99 10.21 11.18
C ALA A 59 17.91 10.74 10.07
N GLY A 60 17.38 11.12 8.91
CA GLY A 60 18.16 11.66 7.79
C GLY A 60 19.16 10.66 7.18
N LYS A 61 19.04 9.37 7.49
CA LYS A 61 20.02 8.35 7.08
C LYS A 61 20.12 8.24 5.55
N SER A 62 21.32 8.02 5.06
CA SER A 62 21.58 7.73 3.64
C SER A 62 21.17 6.30 3.29
N ALA A 63 20.96 6.04 2.00
CA ALA A 63 20.62 4.69 1.52
C ALA A 63 21.69 3.64 1.93
N ARG A 64 22.95 4.05 2.03
CA ARG A 64 24.08 3.21 2.43
C ARG A 64 24.07 2.85 3.91
N GLU A 65 23.69 3.80 4.77
CA GLU A 65 23.57 3.55 6.22
C GLU A 65 22.40 2.60 6.49
N ILE A 66 21.23 2.89 5.89
CA ILE A 66 20.03 2.05 6.02
C ILE A 66 20.30 0.63 5.53
N ALA A 67 20.93 0.46 4.37
CA ALA A 67 21.27 -0.84 3.81
C ALA A 67 22.15 -1.67 4.76
N ARG A 68 23.17 -1.05 5.34
CA ARG A 68 24.09 -1.70 6.28
C ARG A 68 23.39 -2.16 7.55
N GLU A 69 22.48 -1.34 8.06
CA GLU A 69 21.78 -1.58 9.32
C GLU A 69 20.70 -2.66 9.19
N LEU A 70 19.97 -2.66 8.08
CA LEU A 70 18.91 -3.63 7.81
C LEU A 70 19.41 -4.91 7.13
N GLY A 71 20.69 -4.98 6.73
CA GLY A 71 21.25 -6.13 6.03
C GLY A 71 20.70 -6.32 4.61
N ILE A 72 20.22 -5.26 3.97
CA ILE A 72 19.70 -5.26 2.59
C ILE A 72 20.63 -4.51 1.65
N THR A 73 20.38 -4.57 0.34
CA THR A 73 21.22 -3.85 -0.63
C THR A 73 20.85 -2.36 -0.68
N GLU A 74 21.82 -1.48 -0.98
CA GLU A 74 21.54 -0.06 -1.23
C GLU A 74 20.53 0.14 -2.38
N MET A 75 20.53 -0.77 -3.36
CA MET A 75 19.57 -0.75 -4.45
C MET A 75 18.15 -1.00 -3.95
N THR A 76 17.95 -1.97 -3.05
CA THR A 76 16.65 -2.24 -2.40
C THR A 76 16.14 -0.99 -1.68
N VAL A 77 17.02 -0.31 -0.93
CA VAL A 77 16.68 0.94 -0.23
C VAL A 77 16.26 2.03 -1.22
N ARG A 78 17.04 2.26 -2.29
CA ARG A 78 16.67 3.24 -3.33
C ARG A 78 15.33 2.90 -3.97
N ASN A 79 15.09 1.64 -4.32
CA ASN A 79 13.83 1.19 -4.90
C ASN A 79 12.63 1.48 -3.99
N ILE A 80 12.76 1.27 -2.68
CA ILE A 80 11.74 1.64 -1.69
C ILE A 80 11.56 3.17 -1.65
N LEU A 81 12.64 3.93 -1.54
CA LEU A 81 12.62 5.40 -1.45
C LEU A 81 12.19 6.10 -2.74
N GLU A 82 12.27 5.44 -3.89
CA GLU A 82 11.80 5.92 -5.19
C GLU A 82 10.42 5.36 -5.57
N ALA A 83 9.90 4.40 -4.80
CA ALA A 83 8.58 3.82 -5.04
C ALA A 83 7.51 4.91 -5.10
N LYS A 84 6.83 5.00 -6.25
CA LYS A 84 5.77 5.96 -6.53
C LYS A 84 4.41 5.26 -6.48
N PRO A 85 3.39 5.83 -5.80
CA PRO A 85 2.02 5.31 -5.81
C PRO A 85 1.46 5.08 -7.23
N GLU A 86 1.88 5.87 -8.22
CA GLU A 86 1.38 5.78 -9.60
C GLU A 86 2.03 4.62 -10.38
N ARG A 87 3.26 4.21 -10.03
CA ARG A 87 3.92 3.04 -10.65
C ARG A 87 3.32 1.73 -10.15
N LEU A 88 2.74 1.75 -8.96
CA LEU A 88 1.99 0.64 -8.38
C LEU A 88 0.71 0.36 -9.18
N ILE A 89 -0.01 1.39 -9.61
CA ILE A 89 -1.18 1.28 -10.51
C ILE A 89 -0.82 0.56 -11.82
N LYS A 90 0.37 0.85 -12.38
CA LYS A 90 0.86 0.21 -13.62
C LYS A 90 1.40 -1.21 -13.39
N ALA A 91 2.03 -1.49 -12.25
CA ALA A 91 2.50 -2.84 -11.94
C ALA A 91 1.34 -3.80 -11.60
N LEU A 92 0.24 -3.27 -11.07
CA LEU A 92 -1.02 -3.99 -10.86
C LEU A 92 -1.79 -4.23 -12.17
N ALA A 93 -1.36 -3.63 -13.29
CA ALA A 93 -1.87 -3.85 -14.65
C ALA A 93 -1.49 -5.20 -15.27
N GLY A 94 -0.64 -5.97 -14.59
CA GLY A 94 -0.02 -7.17 -15.17
C GLY A 94 1.23 -6.90 -16.02
N GLU A 95 1.78 -5.68 -16.02
CA GLU A 95 2.91 -5.32 -16.89
C GLU A 95 4.32 -5.57 -16.29
N VAL A 96 4.47 -5.95 -15.01
CA VAL A 96 5.80 -6.26 -14.44
C VAL A 96 5.75 -7.31 -13.32
N GLU A 97 6.53 -8.40 -13.47
CA GLU A 97 6.65 -9.52 -12.51
C GLU A 97 7.35 -9.18 -11.18
N LYS A 98 8.06 -8.05 -11.07
CA LYS A 98 8.82 -7.70 -9.85
C LYS A 98 8.12 -6.61 -9.06
N ALA A 99 7.00 -6.97 -8.45
CA ALA A 99 6.04 -6.02 -7.93
C ALA A 99 5.66 -6.29 -6.47
N ASP A 100 6.61 -6.60 -5.58
CA ASP A 100 6.35 -6.66 -4.13
C ASP A 100 7.05 -5.52 -3.39
N THR A 101 8.37 -5.33 -3.61
CA THR A 101 9.16 -4.27 -2.96
C THR A 101 8.68 -2.86 -3.30
N HIS A 102 8.33 -2.60 -4.57
CA HIS A 102 7.80 -1.28 -4.97
C HIS A 102 6.41 -1.00 -4.38
N LYS A 103 5.59 -2.02 -4.15
CA LYS A 103 4.25 -1.83 -3.58
C LYS A 103 4.34 -1.54 -2.09
N ALA A 104 5.17 -2.33 -1.39
CA ALA A 104 5.52 -2.10 0.00
C ALA A 104 6.07 -0.70 0.24
N GLY A 105 6.99 -0.23 -0.62
CA GLY A 105 7.56 1.11 -0.54
C GLY A 105 6.54 2.24 -0.72
N ALA A 106 5.66 2.14 -1.73
CA ALA A 106 4.62 3.15 -1.96
C ALA A 106 3.60 3.17 -0.81
N LEU A 107 3.18 1.99 -0.35
CA LEU A 107 2.23 1.85 0.76
C LEU A 107 2.79 2.39 2.08
N ALA A 108 4.05 2.06 2.40
CA ALA A 108 4.73 2.56 3.60
C ALA A 108 4.85 4.09 3.61
N LYS A 109 5.15 4.72 2.46
CA LYS A 109 5.20 6.18 2.37
C LYS A 109 3.83 6.83 2.61
N MET A 110 2.79 6.28 2.00
CA MET A 110 1.43 6.79 2.20
C MET A 110 1.01 6.66 3.66
N ALA A 111 1.31 5.52 4.28
CA ALA A 111 1.04 5.29 5.69
C ALA A 111 1.84 6.24 6.59
N TYR A 112 3.13 6.46 6.30
CA TYR A 112 3.97 7.42 7.00
C TYR A 112 3.39 8.84 6.98
N GLU A 113 2.97 9.33 5.82
CA GLU A 113 2.33 10.65 5.71
C GLU A 113 1.07 10.76 6.57
N ARG A 114 0.23 9.71 6.60
CA ARG A 114 -0.98 9.69 7.44
C ARG A 114 -0.64 9.70 8.93
N VAL A 115 0.34 8.92 9.35
CA VAL A 115 0.83 8.87 10.73
C VAL A 115 1.37 10.24 11.14
N LYS A 116 2.18 10.89 10.30
CA LYS A 116 2.75 12.23 10.56
C LYS A 116 1.68 13.32 10.64
N GLN A 117 0.62 13.20 9.85
CA GLN A 117 -0.50 14.15 9.84
C GLN A 117 -1.52 13.88 10.96
N GLY A 118 -1.34 12.84 11.79
CA GLY A 118 -2.31 12.45 12.80
C GLY A 118 -3.64 11.95 12.22
N LYS A 119 -3.63 11.44 10.99
CA LYS A 119 -4.79 10.95 10.24
C LYS A 119 -4.82 9.43 10.14
N GLU A 120 -4.28 8.75 11.15
CA GLU A 120 -4.27 7.29 11.23
C GLU A 120 -5.70 6.74 11.12
N LEU A 121 -5.85 5.65 10.38
CA LEU A 121 -7.10 4.91 10.29
C LEU A 121 -7.41 4.26 11.65
N PRO A 122 -8.70 4.16 12.02
CA PRO A 122 -9.08 3.37 13.19
C PRO A 122 -8.68 1.90 12.99
N PRO A 123 -8.49 1.12 14.07
CA PRO A 123 -8.07 -0.29 13.99
C PRO A 123 -8.96 -1.18 13.10
N THR A 124 -10.23 -0.82 12.96
CA THR A 124 -11.20 -1.44 12.06
C THR A 124 -11.79 -0.38 11.13
N PRO A 125 -11.08 -0.01 10.05
CA PRO A 125 -11.64 0.92 9.07
C PRO A 125 -12.86 0.26 8.41
N PRO A 126 -13.96 0.99 8.15
CA PRO A 126 -15.08 0.44 7.41
C PRO A 126 -14.57 -0.10 6.07
N ILE A 127 -14.78 -1.40 5.82
CA ILE A 127 -14.36 -2.04 4.56
C ILE A 127 -14.95 -1.30 3.36
N GLU A 128 -16.12 -0.69 3.56
CA GLU A 128 -16.89 0.08 2.60
C GLU A 128 -16.30 1.45 2.25
N ARG A 129 -15.22 1.92 2.89
CA ARG A 129 -14.57 3.19 2.56
C ARG A 129 -13.11 3.01 2.19
N MET A 130 -12.70 3.65 1.09
CA MET A 130 -11.33 3.66 0.60
C MET A 130 -10.81 5.09 0.49
N GLY A 131 -9.65 5.34 1.10
CA GLY A 131 -8.93 6.60 0.99
C GLY A 131 -7.99 6.63 -0.22
N PRO A 132 -6.92 7.46 -0.21
CA PRO A 132 -5.96 7.58 -1.31
C PRO A 132 -5.32 6.25 -1.75
N GLU A 133 -5.29 5.25 -0.87
CA GLU A 133 -4.80 3.90 -1.11
C GLU A 133 -5.70 3.02 -1.99
N TRP A 134 -6.89 3.51 -2.36
CA TRP A 134 -7.90 2.76 -3.10
C TRP A 134 -7.37 1.99 -4.32
N PRO A 135 -6.40 2.49 -5.13
CA PRO A 135 -5.94 1.73 -6.30
C PRO A 135 -5.24 0.43 -5.90
N ILE A 136 -4.52 0.45 -4.78
CA ILE A 136 -3.81 -0.70 -4.22
C ILE A 136 -4.83 -1.73 -3.78
N ARG A 137 -5.83 -1.26 -3.03
CA ARG A 137 -6.87 -2.11 -2.46
C ARG A 137 -7.70 -2.79 -3.54
N ILE A 138 -8.16 -2.04 -4.54
CA ILE A 138 -8.89 -2.61 -5.68
C ILE A 138 -8.09 -3.72 -6.36
N ALA A 139 -6.82 -3.48 -6.67
CA ALA A 139 -6.03 -4.47 -7.37
C ALA A 139 -5.70 -5.70 -6.52
N MET A 140 -5.63 -5.57 -5.20
CA MET A 140 -5.51 -6.71 -4.29
C MET A 140 -6.80 -7.55 -4.28
N GLU A 141 -7.97 -6.92 -4.27
CA GLU A 141 -9.28 -7.60 -4.26
C GLU A 141 -9.60 -8.30 -5.60
N LEU A 142 -9.16 -7.72 -6.72
CA LEU A 142 -9.34 -8.25 -8.06
C LEU A 142 -8.20 -9.18 -8.51
N ARG A 143 -7.25 -9.49 -7.62
CA ARG A 143 -6.17 -10.42 -7.94
C ARG A 143 -6.75 -11.80 -8.27
N GLY A 144 -6.37 -12.34 -9.42
CA GLY A 144 -6.83 -13.65 -9.89
C GLY A 144 -8.21 -13.63 -10.55
N VAL A 145 -8.78 -12.45 -10.80
CA VAL A 145 -9.92 -12.30 -11.72
C VAL A 145 -9.39 -12.39 -13.15
N ASP A 146 -10.04 -13.21 -13.97
CA ASP A 146 -9.75 -13.32 -15.40
C ASP A 146 -10.50 -12.23 -16.16
N PHE A 147 -9.78 -11.18 -16.54
CA PHE A 147 -10.31 -10.10 -17.37
C PHE A 147 -10.36 -10.53 -18.86
N PRO A 148 -11.27 -9.95 -19.66
CA PRO A 148 -12.17 -8.85 -19.33
C PRO A 148 -13.41 -9.26 -18.53
N VAL A 149 -13.99 -8.33 -17.76
CA VAL A 149 -15.21 -8.55 -16.98
C VAL A 149 -16.14 -7.33 -17.03
N GLU A 150 -17.44 -7.56 -16.89
CA GLU A 150 -18.45 -6.50 -16.81
C GLU A 150 -18.28 -5.63 -15.55
N ALA A 151 -18.54 -4.33 -15.66
CA ALA A 151 -18.49 -3.40 -14.54
C ALA A 151 -19.42 -3.82 -13.38
N SER A 152 -20.57 -4.44 -13.69
CA SER A 152 -21.50 -4.98 -12.69
C SER A 152 -20.86 -6.07 -11.84
N TYR A 153 -20.08 -6.97 -12.43
CA TYR A 153 -19.32 -8.01 -11.71
C TYR A 153 -18.30 -7.37 -10.77
N ILE A 154 -17.61 -6.31 -11.19
CA ILE A 154 -16.64 -5.59 -10.36
C ILE A 154 -17.32 -4.96 -9.14
N ILE A 155 -18.48 -4.32 -9.34
CA ILE A 155 -19.26 -3.69 -8.26
C ILE A 155 -19.70 -4.74 -7.24
N GLU A 156 -20.25 -5.87 -7.70
CA GLU A 156 -20.65 -6.99 -6.85
C GLU A 156 -19.45 -7.57 -6.09
N ARG A 157 -18.35 -7.83 -6.80
CA ARG A 157 -17.12 -8.40 -6.25
C ARG A 157 -16.50 -7.53 -5.15
N LEU A 158 -16.56 -6.20 -5.30
CA LEU A 158 -15.99 -5.24 -4.36
C LEU A 158 -16.99 -4.77 -3.29
N GLY A 159 -18.28 -5.07 -3.43
CA GLY A 159 -19.33 -4.67 -2.48
C GLY A 159 -19.68 -3.18 -2.53
N ASP A 160 -19.62 -2.57 -3.71
CA ASP A 160 -19.89 -1.14 -3.96
C ASP A 160 -19.28 -0.15 -2.93
N PRO A 161 -17.94 -0.15 -2.74
CA PRO A 161 -17.31 0.70 -1.75
C PRO A 161 -17.40 2.18 -2.14
N GLU A 162 -17.38 3.05 -1.13
CA GLU A 162 -17.17 4.48 -1.26
C GLU A 162 -15.65 4.75 -1.42
N ILE A 163 -15.26 5.25 -2.59
CA ILE A 163 -13.90 5.60 -2.95
C ILE A 163 -13.79 7.12 -2.97
N MET A 164 -12.99 7.69 -2.07
CA MET A 164 -12.76 9.14 -2.00
C MET A 164 -14.06 9.97 -2.00
N GLY A 165 -15.12 9.46 -1.34
CA GLY A 165 -16.43 10.12 -1.22
C GLY A 165 -17.44 9.82 -2.32
N LYS A 166 -17.13 8.97 -3.31
CA LYS A 166 -18.07 8.53 -4.37
C LYS A 166 -18.26 7.02 -4.34
N ARG A 167 -19.48 6.52 -4.57
CA ARG A 167 -19.72 5.07 -4.69
C ARG A 167 -19.11 4.52 -5.97
N LEU A 168 -18.59 3.29 -5.92
CA LEU A 168 -18.03 2.61 -7.09
C LEU A 168 -19.06 2.48 -8.22
N SER A 169 -20.31 2.18 -7.89
CA SER A 169 -21.43 2.12 -8.83
C SER A 169 -21.63 3.43 -9.58
N GLN A 170 -21.48 4.57 -8.91
CA GLN A 170 -21.54 5.91 -9.54
C GLN A 170 -20.30 6.17 -10.42
N LEU A 171 -19.13 5.72 -9.98
CA LEU A 171 -17.87 5.90 -10.73
C LEU A 171 -17.86 5.07 -12.02
N LEU A 172 -18.52 3.91 -12.04
CA LEU A 172 -18.62 3.01 -13.18
C LEU A 172 -19.92 3.17 -13.99
N GLU A 173 -20.68 4.24 -13.76
CA GLU A 173 -21.91 4.49 -14.51
C GLU A 173 -21.61 4.65 -16.01
N GLY A 174 -22.31 3.86 -16.83
CA GLY A 174 -22.13 3.81 -18.28
C GLY A 174 -20.88 3.06 -18.75
N VAL A 175 -20.14 2.41 -17.84
CA VAL A 175 -19.04 1.51 -18.17
C VAL A 175 -19.60 0.11 -18.38
N GLY A 176 -19.27 -0.50 -19.53
CA GLY A 176 -19.60 -1.90 -19.81
C GLY A 176 -18.46 -2.81 -19.34
N GLU A 177 -17.81 -3.46 -20.30
CA GLU A 177 -16.69 -4.35 -20.05
C GLU A 177 -15.40 -3.58 -19.71
N VAL A 178 -14.71 -4.04 -18.67
CA VAL A 178 -13.38 -3.58 -18.26
C VAL A 178 -12.36 -4.67 -18.60
N ARG A 179 -11.25 -4.30 -19.24
CA ARG A 179 -10.26 -5.23 -19.82
C ARG A 179 -9.09 -5.52 -18.91
N SER A 180 -8.87 -4.72 -17.88
CA SER A 180 -7.79 -4.94 -16.92
C SER A 180 -7.99 -4.17 -15.62
N PRO A 181 -7.31 -4.55 -14.52
CA PRO A 181 -7.28 -3.76 -13.29
C PRO A 181 -6.80 -2.32 -13.48
N SER A 182 -5.90 -2.07 -14.43
CA SER A 182 -5.38 -0.71 -14.63
C SER A 182 -6.26 0.17 -15.49
N GLU A 183 -7.01 -0.42 -16.41
CA GLU A 183 -8.11 0.29 -17.05
C GLU A 183 -9.14 0.72 -16.00
N LEU A 184 -9.51 -0.18 -15.08
CA LEU A 184 -10.41 0.16 -13.97
C LEU A 184 -9.89 1.35 -13.15
N VAL A 185 -8.62 1.30 -12.73
CA VAL A 185 -8.01 2.39 -11.96
C VAL A 185 -7.99 3.69 -12.77
N LYS A 186 -7.66 3.64 -14.06
CA LYS A 186 -7.68 4.81 -14.92
C LYS A 186 -9.07 5.44 -14.99
N ILE A 187 -10.10 4.63 -15.25
CA ILE A 187 -11.51 5.06 -15.29
C ILE A 187 -11.90 5.75 -13.97
N ILE A 188 -11.59 5.14 -12.83
CA ILE A 188 -11.93 5.70 -11.53
C ILE A 188 -11.18 7.02 -11.27
N SER A 189 -9.88 7.10 -11.62
CA SER A 189 -9.09 8.33 -11.47
C SER A 189 -9.71 9.50 -12.24
N GLU A 190 -10.04 9.27 -13.52
CA GLU A 190 -10.66 10.27 -14.39
C GLU A 190 -12.01 10.77 -13.81
N ARG A 191 -12.80 9.88 -13.22
CA ARG A 191 -14.10 10.18 -12.60
C ARG A 191 -13.98 10.88 -11.23
N LEU A 192 -12.86 10.72 -10.55
CA LEU A 192 -12.53 11.46 -9.33
C LEU A 192 -11.93 12.84 -9.62
N GLY A 193 -11.48 13.10 -10.86
CA GLY A 193 -10.84 14.35 -11.25
C GLY A 193 -9.34 14.40 -10.93
N HIS A 194 -8.68 13.23 -10.95
CA HIS A 194 -7.25 13.05 -10.72
C HIS A 194 -6.53 12.53 -11.97
#